data_AF-A0A7Y2CL93-F1
#
_entry.id   AF-A0A7Y2CL93-F1
#
_cell.length_a   1.000
_cell.length_b   1.000
_cell.length_c   1.000
_cell.angle_alpha   90.00
_cell.angle_beta   90.00
_cell.angle_gamma   90.00
#
_symmetry.space_group_name_H-M   'P 1'
#
loop_
_entity.id
_entity.type
_entity.pdbx_description
1 polymer ?
#
loop_
_entity_poly.entity_id
_entity_poly.type
_entity_poly.pdbx_seq_one_letter_code
_entity_poly.pdbx_strand_id
1 'polypeptide(L)'
;MPRIHLMNLALPLGLIVAPLAAQSAPQPTGTATAPPIAATEQPADELVARGAAMGPIHAEDPEVRAEIRSLYEQRADLVETSLAELRGLNEELRTGADAARSAEIRTAIRDLKINLEVRGMEIGLEIAQLNEDAPRIAEYSLALDQVRNPASYLPAPVTPLTPRERDEAVKTQPQSGTPGQAVVR
;
A
#
# COMPACT_ATOMS: atom_id res chain seq x y z
N MET A 1 73.79 -19.33 -11.20
CA MET A 1 74.56 -18.22 -10.57
C MET A 1 74.00 -16.90 -11.09
N PRO A 2 73.90 -15.80 -10.33
CA PRO A 2 73.96 -15.60 -8.88
C PRO A 2 72.69 -14.92 -8.27
N ARG A 3 72.58 -15.03 -6.93
CA ARG A 3 71.79 -14.16 -6.05
C ARG A 3 72.52 -12.82 -5.88
N ILE A 4 71.78 -11.71 -5.77
CA ILE A 4 72.22 -10.55 -4.97
C ILE A 4 71.07 -10.15 -4.04
N HIS A 5 71.50 -9.90 -2.80
CA HIS A 5 70.79 -9.67 -1.56
C HIS A 5 70.89 -8.18 -1.17
N LEU A 6 70.17 -7.84 -0.10
CA LEU A 6 70.29 -6.67 0.80
C LEU A 6 69.50 -5.40 0.40
N MET A 7 68.48 -5.01 1.20
CA MET A 7 68.54 -4.14 2.41
C MET A 7 69.01 -2.72 2.04
N ASN A 8 68.40 -1.61 2.49
CA ASN A 8 68.05 -1.27 3.86
C ASN A 8 67.36 0.12 3.91
N LEU A 9 66.65 0.41 4.99
CA LEU A 9 66.51 1.72 5.68
C LEU A 9 65.91 2.94 4.95
N ALA A 10 64.80 3.47 5.48
CA ALA A 10 64.81 4.65 6.37
C ALA A 10 63.44 5.38 6.39
N LEU A 11 62.84 5.49 7.58
CA LEU A 11 61.86 6.53 7.93
C LEU A 11 62.58 7.89 8.09
N PRO A 12 61.87 9.00 7.86
CA PRO A 12 61.42 9.86 8.98
C PRO A 12 59.97 10.34 8.78
N LEU A 13 59.07 10.25 9.77
CA LEU A 13 58.86 11.21 10.88
C LEU A 13 58.83 12.68 10.42
N GLY A 14 57.63 13.12 10.02
CA GLY A 14 57.26 14.51 9.77
C GLY A 14 55.82 14.76 10.22
N LEU A 15 55.69 15.16 11.48
CA LEU A 15 54.51 15.67 12.17
C LEU A 15 53.86 16.82 11.38
N ILE A 16 52.52 16.92 11.32
CA ILE A 16 51.74 18.18 11.38
C ILE A 16 50.22 17.86 11.50
N VAL A 17 49.69 18.18 12.69
CA VAL A 17 48.36 18.74 13.01
C VAL A 17 47.10 17.88 12.75
N ALA A 18 46.54 17.35 13.84
CA ALA A 18 45.09 17.27 14.03
C ALA A 18 44.58 18.66 14.47
N PRO A 19 43.35 19.08 14.13
CA PRO A 19 42.26 18.72 15.02
C PRO A 19 40.87 18.59 14.34
N LEU A 20 39.90 18.26 15.20
CA LEU A 20 38.46 18.40 15.04
C LEU A 20 37.73 17.26 14.33
N ALA A 21 37.21 16.38 15.18
CA ALA A 21 35.97 15.66 14.98
C ALA A 21 34.89 16.60 14.42
N ALA A 22 34.63 16.47 13.12
CA ALA A 22 33.39 16.92 12.50
C ALA A 22 32.53 15.68 12.26
N GLN A 23 31.46 15.62 13.04
CA GLN A 23 30.25 14.82 12.85
C GLN A 23 29.93 14.58 11.38
N SER A 24 29.70 13.31 11.03
CA SER A 24 28.71 12.90 10.04
C SER A 24 28.25 11.50 10.41
N ALA A 25 27.28 11.45 11.31
CA ALA A 25 26.43 10.27 11.45
C ALA A 25 25.84 9.91 10.07
N PRO A 26 25.66 8.63 9.73
CA PRO A 26 24.94 8.26 8.53
C PRO A 26 23.52 8.85 8.64
N GLN A 27 23.24 9.84 7.78
CA GLN A 27 21.89 10.33 7.55
C GLN A 27 21.01 9.11 7.25
N PRO A 28 19.87 8.92 7.93
CA PRO A 28 18.86 8.01 7.42
C PRO A 28 18.41 8.61 6.10
N THR A 29 18.82 8.00 4.99
CA THR A 29 18.23 8.26 3.69
C THR A 29 16.75 7.97 3.86
N GLY A 30 15.98 9.04 4.05
CA GLY A 30 14.54 9.02 4.04
C GLY A 30 14.11 8.52 2.68
N THR A 31 13.99 7.20 2.56
CA THR A 31 13.12 6.60 1.59
C THR A 31 11.76 7.15 1.94
N ALA A 32 11.29 8.09 1.13
CA ALA A 32 9.91 8.47 1.06
C ALA A 32 9.14 7.15 0.89
N THR A 33 8.66 6.63 2.01
CA THR A 33 7.70 5.55 2.01
C THR A 33 6.49 6.18 1.36
N ALA A 34 6.31 5.87 0.08
CA ALA A 34 5.04 6.09 -0.58
C ALA A 34 3.98 5.59 0.40
N PRO A 35 2.96 6.41 0.73
CA PRO A 35 1.94 5.97 1.67
C PRO A 35 1.42 4.63 1.18
N PRO A 36 1.22 3.64 2.07
CA PRO A 36 0.56 2.42 1.66
C PRO A 36 -0.77 2.88 1.09
N ILE A 37 -0.94 2.77 -0.22
CA ILE A 37 -2.26 2.63 -0.81
C ILE A 37 -2.86 1.54 0.06
N ALA A 38 -3.96 1.85 0.74
CA ALA A 38 -4.70 0.86 1.50
C ALA A 38 -5.31 -0.11 0.48
N ALA A 39 -4.44 -0.89 -0.18
CA ALA A 39 -4.77 -2.19 -0.71
C ALA A 39 -5.19 -2.93 0.54
N THR A 40 -6.49 -2.99 0.74
CA THR A 40 -7.12 -3.84 1.73
C THR A 40 -6.36 -5.15 1.69
N GLU A 41 -5.56 -5.47 2.73
CA GLU A 41 -4.84 -6.74 2.83
C GLU A 41 -5.88 -7.83 3.13
N GLN A 42 -6.92 -7.92 2.31
CA GLN A 42 -7.91 -8.95 2.45
C GLN A 42 -7.24 -10.28 2.07
N PRO A 43 -7.43 -11.31 2.91
CA PRO A 43 -6.99 -12.64 2.58
C PRO A 43 -7.66 -13.07 1.28
N ALA A 44 -6.91 -13.74 0.41
CA ALA A 44 -7.40 -14.15 -0.91
C ALA A 44 -8.73 -14.92 -0.80
N ASP A 45 -8.89 -15.72 0.27
CA ASP A 45 -10.08 -16.51 0.59
C ASP A 45 -11.36 -15.66 0.80
N GLU A 46 -11.26 -14.42 1.28
CA GLU A 46 -12.40 -13.55 1.50
C GLU A 46 -12.86 -12.86 0.20
N LEU A 47 -11.93 -12.58 -0.71
CA LEU A 47 -12.22 -12.20 -2.11
C LEU A 47 -12.98 -13.32 -2.85
N VAL A 48 -12.69 -14.59 -2.57
CA VAL A 48 -13.37 -15.76 -3.17
C VAL A 48 -14.82 -15.86 -2.74
N ALA A 49 -15.10 -15.73 -1.43
CA ALA A 49 -16.44 -15.88 -0.89
C ALA A 49 -17.41 -14.84 -1.47
N ARG A 50 -16.92 -13.62 -1.73
CA ARG A 50 -17.67 -12.57 -2.41
C ARG A 50 -17.78 -12.80 -3.92
N GLY A 51 -16.75 -13.37 -4.55
CA GLY A 51 -16.62 -13.59 -5.99
C GLY A 51 -17.53 -14.67 -6.58
N ALA A 52 -17.71 -15.78 -5.85
CA ALA A 52 -18.35 -16.99 -6.40
C ALA A 52 -19.87 -17.08 -6.23
N ALA A 53 -20.49 -16.23 -5.41
CA ALA A 53 -21.93 -16.31 -5.16
C ALA A 53 -22.75 -15.60 -6.25
N MET A 54 -23.65 -16.35 -6.90
CA MET A 54 -24.68 -15.78 -7.76
C MET A 54 -25.71 -15.02 -6.91
N GLY A 55 -25.95 -13.76 -7.25
CA GLY A 55 -27.00 -12.94 -6.65
C GLY A 55 -28.35 -13.14 -7.33
N PRO A 56 -29.42 -12.49 -6.83
CA PRO A 56 -30.72 -12.52 -7.48
C PRO A 56 -30.64 -11.87 -8.87
N ILE A 57 -31.36 -12.47 -9.83
CA ILE A 57 -31.55 -11.93 -11.18
C ILE A 57 -32.98 -11.39 -11.24
N HIS A 58 -33.11 -10.08 -11.39
CA HIS A 58 -34.38 -9.36 -11.39
C HIS A 58 -34.90 -9.07 -12.81
N ALA A 59 -34.05 -9.16 -13.82
CA ALA A 59 -34.43 -8.94 -15.21
C ALA A 59 -35.57 -9.89 -15.67
N GLU A 60 -36.60 -9.33 -16.28
CA GLU A 60 -37.74 -10.08 -16.82
C GLU A 60 -37.42 -10.69 -18.20
N ASP A 61 -36.63 -9.97 -19.00
CA ASP A 61 -36.23 -10.38 -20.35
C ASP A 61 -35.31 -11.62 -20.30
N PRO A 62 -35.68 -12.75 -20.94
CA PRO A 62 -34.85 -13.95 -20.95
C PRO A 62 -33.46 -13.76 -21.55
N GLU A 63 -33.25 -12.85 -22.50
CA GLU A 63 -31.94 -12.56 -23.07
C GLU A 63 -31.04 -11.87 -22.04
N VAL A 64 -31.58 -10.85 -21.36
CA VAL A 64 -30.88 -10.15 -20.27
C VAL A 64 -30.55 -11.10 -19.11
N ARG A 65 -31.45 -12.02 -18.76
CA ARG A 65 -31.14 -13.04 -17.74
C ARG A 65 -30.00 -13.98 -18.16
N ALA A 66 -29.92 -14.32 -19.44
CA ALA A 66 -28.85 -15.17 -19.96
C ALA A 66 -27.51 -14.43 -19.93
N GLU A 67 -27.52 -13.14 -20.27
CA GLU A 67 -26.36 -12.25 -20.15
C GLU A 67 -25.88 -12.13 -18.70
N ILE A 68 -26.77 -11.85 -17.75
CA ILE A 68 -26.44 -11.80 -16.32
C ILE A 68 -25.84 -13.13 -15.84
N ARG A 69 -26.34 -14.27 -16.31
CA ARG A 69 -25.77 -15.58 -15.97
C ARG A 69 -24.36 -15.75 -16.53
N SER A 70 -24.13 -15.37 -17.78
CA SER A 70 -22.80 -15.38 -18.41
C SER A 70 -21.82 -14.50 -17.62
N LEU A 71 -22.25 -13.33 -17.14
CA LEU A 71 -21.42 -12.48 -16.30
C LEU A 71 -21.07 -13.13 -14.95
N TYR A 72 -22.00 -13.85 -14.32
CA TYR A 72 -21.70 -14.63 -13.12
C TYR A 72 -20.70 -15.76 -13.39
N GLU A 73 -20.81 -16.44 -14.53
CA GLU A 73 -19.85 -17.47 -14.94
C GLU A 73 -18.46 -16.86 -15.17
N GLN A 74 -18.37 -15.75 -15.92
CA GLN A 74 -17.11 -15.01 -16.10
C GLN A 74 -16.47 -14.59 -14.78
N ARG A 75 -17.28 -14.17 -13.80
CA ARG A 75 -16.79 -13.80 -12.47
C ARG A 75 -16.26 -15.01 -11.70
N ALA A 76 -16.93 -16.17 -11.80
CA ALA A 76 -16.47 -17.41 -11.19
C ALA A 76 -15.13 -17.87 -11.80
N ASP A 77 -15.02 -17.85 -13.12
CA ASP A 77 -13.80 -18.22 -13.85
C ASP A 77 -12.63 -17.31 -13.51
N LEU A 78 -12.88 -16.00 -13.41
CA LEU A 78 -11.89 -15.02 -12.97
C LEU A 78 -11.35 -15.37 -11.59
N VAL A 79 -12.24 -15.62 -10.62
CA VAL A 79 -11.86 -15.95 -9.25
C VAL A 79 -11.07 -17.26 -9.20
N GLU A 80 -11.53 -18.30 -9.88
CA GLU A 80 -10.86 -19.60 -9.91
C GLU A 80 -9.45 -19.49 -10.51
N THR A 81 -9.34 -18.82 -11.65
CA THR A 81 -8.06 -18.64 -12.35
C THR A 81 -7.07 -17.82 -11.52
N SER A 82 -7.51 -16.68 -10.96
CA SER A 82 -6.66 -15.85 -10.11
C SER A 82 -6.21 -16.58 -8.83
N LEU A 83 -7.05 -17.43 -8.24
CA LEU A 83 -6.66 -18.23 -7.07
C LEU A 83 -5.62 -19.30 -7.41
N ALA A 84 -5.78 -19.98 -8.55
CA ALA A 84 -4.81 -20.95 -9.00
C ALA A 84 -3.43 -20.28 -9.21
N GLU A 85 -3.41 -19.11 -9.83
CA GLU A 85 -2.20 -18.33 -10.03
C GLU A 85 -1.59 -17.84 -8.70
N LEU A 86 -2.41 -17.29 -7.78
CA LEU A 86 -1.96 -16.89 -6.45
C LEU A 86 -1.34 -18.05 -5.68
N ARG A 87 -1.90 -19.26 -5.77
CA ARG A 87 -1.32 -20.46 -5.13
C ARG A 87 0.03 -20.80 -5.73
N GLY A 88 0.15 -20.76 -7.06
CA GLY A 88 1.43 -20.99 -7.76
C GLY A 88 2.51 -20.00 -7.34
N LEU A 89 2.20 -18.71 -7.35
CA LEU A 89 3.13 -17.64 -6.95
C LEU A 89 3.55 -17.75 -5.48
N ASN A 90 2.62 -18.09 -4.59
CA ASN A 90 2.95 -18.29 -3.17
C ASN A 90 3.82 -19.54 -2.94
N GLU A 91 3.62 -20.59 -3.72
CA GLU A 91 4.47 -21.79 -3.64
C GLU A 91 5.88 -21.52 -4.17
N GLU A 92 6.01 -20.71 -5.23
CA GLU A 92 7.31 -20.26 -5.72
C GLU A 92 8.06 -19.41 -4.67
N LEU A 93 7.35 -18.56 -3.92
CA LEU A 93 7.95 -17.85 -2.78
C LEU A 93 8.42 -18.79 -1.66
N ARG A 94 7.68 -19.86 -1.37
CA ARG A 94 8.01 -20.82 -0.30
C ARG A 94 9.18 -21.73 -0.64
N THR A 95 9.33 -22.09 -1.92
CA THR A 95 10.33 -23.05 -2.40
C THR A 95 11.74 -22.46 -2.53
N GLY A 96 11.92 -21.18 -2.20
CA GLY A 96 13.23 -20.56 -2.05
C GLY A 96 13.68 -19.69 -3.21
N ALA A 97 12.77 -18.91 -3.80
CA ALA A 97 13.11 -17.84 -4.73
C ALA A 97 14.16 -16.89 -4.14
N ASP A 98 15.12 -16.44 -4.94
CA ASP A 98 16.10 -15.43 -4.52
C ASP A 98 15.43 -14.07 -4.23
N ALA A 99 16.21 -13.10 -3.74
CA ALA A 99 15.67 -11.80 -3.31
C ALA A 99 15.06 -10.99 -4.47
N ALA A 100 15.65 -11.04 -5.66
CA ALA A 100 15.15 -10.32 -6.83
C ALA A 100 13.84 -10.96 -7.31
N ARG A 101 13.84 -12.29 -7.44
CA ARG A 101 12.65 -13.04 -7.84
C ARG A 101 11.52 -12.92 -6.82
N SER A 102 11.83 -12.92 -5.54
CA SER A 102 10.86 -12.72 -4.47
C SER A 102 10.20 -11.34 -4.50
N ALA A 103 10.90 -10.31 -4.99
CA ALA A 103 10.33 -8.97 -5.15
C ALA A 103 9.39 -8.89 -6.37
N GLU A 104 9.76 -9.56 -7.48
CA GLU A 104 8.89 -9.71 -8.66
C GLU A 104 7.61 -10.45 -8.32
N ILE A 105 7.71 -11.61 -7.64
CA ILE A 105 6.54 -12.40 -7.27
C ILE A 105 5.61 -11.61 -6.35
N ARG A 106 6.15 -10.87 -5.37
CA ARG A 106 5.34 -10.02 -4.49
C ARG A 106 4.62 -8.91 -5.27
N THR A 107 5.24 -8.36 -6.30
CA THR A 107 4.61 -7.38 -7.19
C THR A 107 3.50 -8.04 -8.00
N ALA A 108 3.76 -9.21 -8.61
CA ALA A 108 2.75 -9.96 -9.35
C ALA A 108 1.55 -10.35 -8.48
N ILE A 109 1.77 -10.81 -7.24
CA ILE A 109 0.69 -11.11 -6.29
C ILE A 109 -0.15 -9.86 -5.99
N ARG A 110 0.49 -8.69 -5.79
CA ARG A 110 -0.24 -7.44 -5.55
C ARG A 110 -1.08 -7.06 -6.76
N ASP A 111 -0.49 -7.08 -7.94
CA ASP A 111 -1.15 -6.66 -9.17
C ASP A 111 -2.32 -7.59 -9.50
N LEU A 112 -2.15 -8.90 -9.29
CA LEU A 112 -3.21 -9.90 -9.48
C LEU A 112 -4.38 -9.68 -8.51
N LYS A 113 -4.12 -9.34 -7.24
CA LYS A 113 -5.19 -9.01 -6.27
C LYS A 113 -5.97 -7.77 -6.68
N ILE A 114 -5.26 -6.71 -7.08
CA ILE A 114 -5.89 -5.47 -7.56
C ILE A 114 -6.73 -5.75 -8.81
N ASN A 115 -6.19 -6.54 -9.75
CA ASN A 115 -6.91 -6.90 -10.97
C ASN A 115 -8.19 -7.70 -10.65
N LEU A 116 -8.11 -8.70 -9.78
CA LEU A 116 -9.25 -9.49 -9.34
C LEU A 116 -10.35 -8.62 -8.71
N GLU A 117 -9.95 -7.70 -7.83
CA GLU A 117 -10.87 -6.78 -7.16
C GLU A 117 -11.56 -5.84 -8.17
N VAL A 118 -10.78 -5.14 -9.00
CA VAL A 118 -11.31 -4.21 -10.00
C VAL A 118 -12.21 -4.93 -11.00
N ARG A 119 -11.74 -6.03 -11.59
CA ARG A 119 -12.51 -6.75 -12.62
C ARG A 119 -13.76 -7.40 -12.02
N GLY A 120 -13.67 -7.91 -10.80
CA GLY A 120 -14.82 -8.44 -10.07
C GLY A 120 -15.88 -7.37 -9.78
N MET A 121 -15.48 -6.13 -9.50
CA MET A 121 -16.41 -4.99 -9.33
C MET A 121 -16.99 -4.51 -10.65
N GLU A 122 -16.21 -4.48 -11.74
CA GLU A 122 -16.70 -4.13 -13.09
C GLU A 122 -17.83 -5.07 -13.52
N ILE A 123 -17.63 -6.38 -13.37
CA ILE A 123 -18.67 -7.38 -13.67
C ILE A 123 -19.89 -7.19 -12.75
N GLY A 124 -19.66 -6.90 -11.46
CA GLY A 124 -20.73 -6.61 -10.50
C GLY A 124 -21.57 -5.38 -10.89
N LEU A 125 -20.91 -4.33 -11.38
CA LEU A 125 -21.57 -3.12 -11.88
C LEU A 125 -22.43 -3.42 -13.11
N GLU A 126 -21.92 -4.20 -14.05
CA GLU A 126 -22.65 -4.60 -15.26
C GLU A 126 -23.90 -5.43 -14.91
N ILE A 127 -23.77 -6.40 -14.00
CA ILE A 127 -24.92 -7.16 -13.48
C ILE A 127 -25.93 -6.24 -12.79
N ALA A 128 -25.47 -5.25 -12.01
CA ALA A 128 -26.35 -4.31 -11.33
C ALA A 128 -27.09 -3.40 -12.32
N GLN A 129 -26.42 -2.98 -13.40
CA GLN A 129 -27.02 -2.19 -14.48
C GLN A 129 -28.11 -2.99 -15.22
N LEU A 130 -27.82 -4.24 -15.59
CA LEU A 130 -28.79 -5.12 -16.25
C LEU A 130 -29.99 -5.48 -15.35
N ASN A 131 -29.80 -5.48 -14.04
CA ASN A 131 -30.88 -5.64 -13.05
C ASN A 131 -31.60 -4.34 -12.68
N GLU A 132 -31.15 -3.19 -13.20
CA GLU A 132 -31.63 -1.85 -12.79
C GLU A 132 -31.55 -1.61 -11.26
N ASP A 133 -30.57 -2.23 -10.59
CA ASP A 133 -30.37 -2.16 -9.14
C ASP A 133 -29.57 -0.89 -8.77
N ALA A 134 -30.29 0.24 -8.69
CA ALA A 134 -29.69 1.55 -8.41
C ALA A 134 -28.81 1.60 -7.14
N PRO A 135 -29.19 0.98 -6.00
CA PRO A 135 -28.30 0.87 -4.84
C PRO A 135 -26.95 0.19 -5.16
N ARG A 136 -26.96 -0.96 -5.85
CA ARG A 136 -25.71 -1.66 -6.20
C ARG A 136 -24.88 -0.91 -7.24
N ILE A 137 -25.52 -0.25 -8.20
CA ILE A 137 -24.83 0.59 -9.17
C ILE A 137 -24.02 1.67 -8.44
N ALA A 138 -24.62 2.34 -7.45
CA ALA A 138 -23.95 3.37 -6.67
C ALA A 138 -22.78 2.80 -5.84
N GLU A 139 -22.97 1.64 -5.20
CA GLU A 139 -21.93 0.96 -4.42
C GLU A 139 -20.73 0.60 -5.30
N TYR A 140 -20.95 -0.10 -6.41
CA TYR A 140 -19.85 -0.52 -7.29
C TYR A 140 -19.16 0.65 -7.98
N SER A 141 -19.91 1.68 -8.39
CA SER A 141 -19.32 2.87 -9.01
C SER A 141 -18.41 3.61 -8.04
N LEU A 142 -18.84 3.77 -6.79
CA LEU A 142 -18.04 4.41 -5.75
C LEU A 142 -16.79 3.58 -5.43
N ALA A 143 -16.94 2.26 -5.25
CA ALA A 143 -15.82 1.37 -4.94
C ALA A 143 -14.77 1.37 -6.07
N LEU A 144 -15.21 1.31 -7.33
CA LEU A 144 -14.31 1.42 -8.49
C LEU A 144 -13.58 2.76 -8.53
N ASP A 145 -14.26 3.87 -8.21
CA ASP A 145 -13.63 5.18 -8.16
C ASP A 145 -12.61 5.29 -7.02
N GLN A 146 -12.89 4.71 -5.85
CA GLN A 146 -11.94 4.66 -4.73
C GLN A 146 -10.68 3.88 -5.07
N VAL A 147 -10.80 2.76 -5.79
CA VAL A 147 -9.64 1.95 -6.19
C VAL A 147 -8.84 2.63 -7.31
N ARG A 148 -9.51 3.27 -8.28
CA ARG A 148 -8.86 3.94 -9.42
C ARG A 148 -8.28 5.31 -9.05
N ASN A 149 -8.93 6.03 -8.16
CA ASN A 149 -8.60 7.40 -7.76
C ASN A 149 -8.42 7.53 -6.23
N PRO A 150 -7.52 6.76 -5.60
CA PRO A 150 -7.40 6.72 -4.14
C PRO A 150 -7.06 8.09 -3.54
N ALA A 151 -6.33 8.94 -4.27
CA ALA A 151 -5.97 10.29 -3.84
C ALA A 151 -7.17 11.20 -3.59
N SER A 152 -8.32 10.96 -4.25
CA SER A 152 -9.56 11.71 -4.05
C SER A 152 -10.26 11.38 -2.74
N TYR A 153 -9.91 10.25 -2.12
CA TYR A 153 -10.59 9.70 -0.94
C TYR A 153 -9.69 9.56 0.29
N LEU A 154 -8.38 9.66 0.11
CA LEU A 154 -7.45 9.75 1.23
C LEU A 154 -7.53 11.14 1.87
N PRO A 155 -7.57 11.22 3.22
CA PRO A 155 -7.45 12.51 3.88
C PRO A 155 -6.12 13.14 3.47
N ALA A 156 -6.12 14.45 3.21
CA ALA A 156 -4.91 15.18 2.89
C ALA A 156 -3.81 14.80 3.89
N PRO A 157 -2.57 14.56 3.43
CA PRO A 157 -1.49 14.22 4.35
C PRO A 157 -1.45 15.31 5.42
N VAL A 158 -1.57 14.89 6.68
CA VAL A 158 -1.48 15.81 7.81
C VAL A 158 -0.05 16.32 7.79
N THR A 159 0.16 17.50 7.21
CA THR A 159 1.46 18.17 7.25
C THR A 159 1.79 18.36 8.72
N PRO A 160 2.86 17.76 9.26
CA PRO A 160 3.23 18.01 10.63
C PRO A 160 3.47 19.50 10.77
N LEU A 161 2.75 20.17 11.68
CA LEU A 161 3.00 21.57 11.99
C LEU A 161 4.50 21.71 12.26
N THR A 162 5.14 22.62 11.52
CA THR A 162 6.53 22.99 11.74
C THR A 162 6.68 23.47 13.20
N PRO A 163 7.88 23.37 13.80
CA PRO A 163 8.10 23.86 15.17
C PRO A 163 7.61 25.31 15.36
N ARG A 164 7.74 26.13 14.31
CA ARG A 164 7.27 27.52 14.29
C ARG A 164 5.75 27.65 14.33
N GLU A 165 5.02 26.80 13.61
CA GLU A 165 3.55 26.79 13.62
C GLU A 165 2.99 26.21 14.93
N ARG A 166 3.70 25.27 15.56
CA ARG A 166 3.35 24.79 16.91
C ARG A 166 3.49 25.89 17.96
N ASP A 167 4.57 26.66 17.89
CA ASP A 167 4.83 27.76 18.84
C ASP A 167 3.81 28.90 18.70
N GLU A 168 3.29 29.16 17.49
CA GLU A 168 2.19 30.13 17.29
C GLU A 168 0.84 29.61 17.78
N ALA A 169 0.55 28.31 17.62
CA ALA A 169 -0.67 27.70 18.14
C ALA A 169 -0.73 27.69 19.69
N VAL A 170 0.42 27.56 20.37
CA VAL A 170 0.51 27.63 21.84
C VAL A 170 0.30 29.05 22.38
N LYS A 171 0.67 30.09 21.61
CA LYS A 171 0.44 31.49 22.02
C LYS A 171 -1.03 31.93 21.96
N THR A 172 -1.87 31.23 21.21
CA THR A 172 -3.28 31.61 21.00
C THR A 172 -4.26 30.84 21.88
N GLN A 173 -3.81 29.88 22.70
CA GLN A 173 -4.64 29.31 23.75
C GLN A 173 -4.81 30.30 24.92
N PRO A 174 -6.04 30.74 25.24
CA PRO A 174 -6.27 31.55 26.44
C PRO A 174 -5.90 30.72 27.67
N GLN A 175 -4.97 31.24 28.48
CA GLN A 175 -4.60 30.63 29.76
C GLN A 175 -5.82 30.59 30.67
N SER A 176 -6.42 29.41 30.85
CA SER A 176 -7.37 29.15 31.92
C SER A 176 -6.60 29.18 33.25
N GLY A 177 -6.56 30.35 33.89
CA GLY A 177 -5.99 30.53 35.22
C GLY A 177 -6.84 29.82 36.28
N THR A 178 -6.23 28.90 37.00
CA THR A 178 -6.80 28.18 38.15
C THR A 178 -6.95 29.13 39.35
N PRO A 179 -8.05 29.06 40.13
CA PRO A 179 -8.31 29.99 41.24
C PRO A 179 -7.50 29.62 42.49
N GLY A 180 -6.86 30.60 43.12
CA GLY A 180 -6.08 30.42 44.34
C GLY A 180 -6.11 31.64 45.25
N GLN A 181 -6.90 31.50 46.33
CA GLN A 181 -6.87 32.23 47.61
C GLN A 181 -7.34 33.69 47.67
N ALA A 182 -8.57 33.84 48.15
CA ALA A 182 -8.99 34.98 48.95
C ALA A 182 -8.46 34.84 50.38
N VAL A 183 -7.61 35.76 50.81
CA VAL A 183 -7.41 36.12 52.22
C VAL A 183 -7.89 37.55 52.36
N VAL A 184 -8.97 37.77 53.10
CA VAL A 184 -9.37 39.10 53.57
C VAL A 184 -9.63 38.97 55.07
N ARG A 185 -8.90 39.80 55.81
CA ARG A 185 -9.17 40.18 57.21
C ARG A 185 -10.42 41.04 57.28
#